data_AF-A0A915XM16-F1
#
_entry.id   AF-A0A915XM16-F1
#
_cell.length_a   1.000
_cell.length_b   1.000
_cell.length_c   1.000
_cell.angle_alpha   90.00
_cell.angle_beta   90.00
_cell.angle_gamma   90.00
#
_symmetry.space_group_name_H-M   'P 1'
#
loop_
_entity.id
_entity.type
_entity.pdbx_description
1 polymer ?
#
loop_
_entity_poly.entity_id
_entity_poly.type
_entity_poly.pdbx_seq_one_letter_code
_entity_poly.pdbx_strand_id
1 'polypeptide(L)' 'MNFADVAVRAEGDHWVVVDHADRPVLDQRFNDRFSAISLGLLVAHQQGGAVWIDEVDEAPRVPAHMQIFH' A
#
# COMPACT_ATOMS: atom_id res chain seq x y z
N MET A 1 -13.49 -0.04 4.13
CA MET A 1 -13.46 0.32 2.70
C MET A 1 -14.87 0.22 2.15
N ASN A 2 -15.32 1.25 1.45
CA ASN A 2 -16.54 1.21 0.63
C ASN A 2 -16.27 0.37 -0.64
N PHE A 3 -17.32 -0.06 -1.34
CA PHE A 3 -17.22 -0.85 -2.58
C PHE A 3 -16.29 -0.22 -3.63
N ALA A 4 -16.29 1.12 -3.71
CA ALA A 4 -15.51 1.90 -4.65
C ALA A 4 -14.04 2.11 -4.23
N ASP A 5 -13.69 1.76 -2.99
CA ASP A 5 -12.33 1.92 -2.48
C ASP A 5 -11.45 0.77 -2.95
N VAL A 6 -10.16 1.07 -3.12
CA VAL A 6 -9.12 0.08 -3.40
C VAL A 6 -7.98 0.22 -2.40
N ALA A 7 -7.25 -0.86 -2.19
CA ALA A 7 -6.04 -0.88 -1.38
C ALA A 7 -4.82 -1.20 -2.24
N VAL A 8 -3.70 -0.53 -1.94
CA VAL A 8 -2.38 -0.82 -2.48
C VAL A 8 -1.56 -1.44 -1.36
N ARG A 9 -1.14 -2.69 -1.53
CA ARG A 9 -0.40 -3.43 -0.50
C ARG A 9 0.86 -4.10 -1.05
N ALA A 10 1.83 -4.29 -0.18
CA ALA A 10 3.00 -5.11 -0.49
C ALA A 10 2.66 -6.60 -0.37
N GLU A 11 3.05 -7.38 -1.36
CA GLU A 11 3.01 -8.85 -1.36
C GLU A 11 4.39 -9.39 -1.76
N GLY A 12 5.20 -9.71 -0.76
CA GLY A 12 6.60 -10.10 -0.97
C GLY A 12 7.43 -8.92 -1.49
N ASP A 13 8.05 -9.10 -2.65
CA ASP A 13 8.85 -8.11 -3.37
C ASP A 13 8.03 -7.29 -4.39
N HIS A 14 6.71 -7.51 -4.45
CA HIS A 14 5.82 -6.82 -5.37
C HIS A 14 4.74 -6.03 -4.64
N TRP A 15 4.07 -5.15 -5.39
CA TRP A 15 2.90 -4.40 -4.96
C TRP A 15 1.68 -4.83 -5.77
N VAL A 16 0.52 -4.90 -5.13
CA VAL A 16 -0.74 -5.26 -5.77
C VAL A 16 -1.82 -4.24 -5.42
N VAL A 17 -2.83 -4.15 -6.28
CA VAL A 17 -4.04 -3.34 -6.05
C VAL A 17 -5.22 -4.29 -5.85
N VAL A 18 -5.90 -4.18 -4.71
CA VAL A 18 -7.05 -5.02 -4.37
C VAL A 18 -8.30 -4.17 -4.15
N ASP A 19 -9.47 -4.76 -4.41
CA ASP A 19 -10.76 -4.15 -4.10
C ASP A 19 -11.13 -4.28 -2.61
N HIS A 20 -12.26 -3.71 -2.22
CA HIS A 20 -12.82 -3.80 -0.87
C HIS A 20 -13.07 -5.24 -0.34
N ALA A 21 -13.05 -6.25 -1.22
CA ALA A 21 -13.22 -7.66 -0.88
C ALA A 21 -11.88 -8.42 -0.92
N ASP A 22 -10.75 -7.70 -0.90
CA ASP A 22 -9.38 -8.23 -0.97
C ASP A 22 -9.07 -9.01 -2.26
N ARG A 23 -9.82 -8.76 -3.34
CA ARG A 23 -9.60 -9.39 -4.64
C ARG A 23 -8.70 -8.52 -5.50
N PRO A 24 -7.72 -9.08 -6.22
CA PRO A 24 -6.91 -8.32 -7.16
C PRO A 24 -7.80 -7.60 -8.18
N VAL A 25 -7.60 -6.29 -8.35
CA VAL A 25 -8.32 -5.51 -9.37
C VAL A 25 -7.88 -5.95 -10.78
N LEU A 26 -6.59 -6.28 -10.93
CA LEU A 26 -6.00 -6.87 -12.11
C LEU A 26 -5.03 -7.97 -11.68
N ASP A 27 -4.79 -8.96 -12.54
CA ASP A 27 -3.73 -9.97 -12.35
C ASP A 27 -2.33 -9.38 -12.64
N GLN A 28 -2.10 -8.15 -12.18
CA GLN A 28 -0.86 -7.41 -12.38
C GLN A 28 -0.18 -7.16 -11.05
N ARG A 29 1.10 -7.54 -11.00
CA ARG A 29 2.02 -7.27 -9.90
C ARG A 29 2.98 -6.18 -10.32
N PHE A 30 3.26 -5.24 -9.43
CA PHE A 30 4.14 -4.11 -9.69
C PHE A 30 5.44 -4.26 -8.91
N ASN A 31 6.57 -4.08 -9.58
CA ASN A 31 7.88 -4.07 -8.91
C ASN A 31 8.13 -2.77 -8.15
N ASP A 32 7.37 -1.72 -8.45
CA ASP A 32 7.50 -0.41 -7.83
C ASP A 32 6.18 0.05 -7.21
N ARG A 33 6.28 0.65 -6.01
CA ARG A 33 5.13 1.13 -5.24
C ARG A 33 4.36 2.22 -6.00
N PHE A 34 5.05 3.07 -6.74
CA PHE A 34 4.47 4.23 -7.39
C PHE A 34 3.50 3.82 -8.53
N SER A 35 3.86 2.82 -9.32
CA SER A 35 2.99 2.26 -10.37
C SER A 35 1.72 1.64 -9.78
N ALA A 36 1.84 0.90 -8.67
CA ALA A 36 0.67 0.35 -7.98
C ALA A 36 -0.26 1.44 -7.44
N ILE A 37 0.30 2.49 -6.83
CA ILE A 37 -0.47 3.67 -6.39
C ILE A 37 -1.15 4.35 -7.57
N SER A 38 -0.45 4.53 -8.69
CA SER A 38 -0.99 5.17 -9.88
C SER A 38 -2.18 4.41 -10.45
N LEU A 39 -2.10 3.08 -10.51
CA LEU A 39 -3.24 2.25 -10.89
C LEU A 39 -4.38 2.37 -9.87
N GLY A 40 -4.07 2.27 -8.57
CA GLY A 40 -5.06 2.42 -7.51
C GLY A 40 -5.84 3.72 -7.61
N LEU A 41 -5.14 4.85 -7.85
CA LEU A 41 -5.75 6.17 -8.01
C LEU A 41 -6.65 6.23 -9.25
N LEU A 42 -6.22 5.65 -10.37
CA LEU A 42 -7.03 5.59 -11.59
C LEU A 42 -8.34 4.81 -11.35
N VAL A 43 -8.24 3.65 -10.70
CA VAL A 43 -9.40 2.78 -10.43
C VAL A 43 -10.36 3.44 -9.45
N ALA A 44 -9.84 3.99 -8.34
CA ALA A 44 -10.63 4.71 -7.36
C ALA A 44 -11.33 5.93 -7.98
N HIS A 45 -10.62 6.70 -8.83
CA HIS A 45 -11.19 7.84 -9.53
C HIS A 45 -12.35 7.44 -10.46
N GLN A 46 -12.24 6.32 -11.18
CA GLN A 46 -13.31 5.83 -12.05
C GLN A 46 -14.56 5.37 -11.29
N GLN A 47 -14.40 4.95 -10.02
CA GLN A 47 -15.49 4.43 -9.19
C GLN A 47 -16.00 5.45 -8.15
N GLY A 48 -15.34 6.60 -8.03
CA GLY A 48 -15.65 7.62 -7.02
C GLY A 48 -15.23 7.23 -5.60
N GLY A 49 -14.21 6.40 -5.44
CA GLY A 49 -13.70 5.93 -4.16
C GLY A 49 -12.35 6.53 -3.77
N ALA A 50 -11.78 6.00 -2.69
CA ALA A 50 -10.46 6.37 -2.18
C ALA A 50 -9.43 5.25 -2.38
N VAL A 51 -8.15 5.62 -2.31
CA VAL A 51 -7.03 4.66 -2.27
C VAL A 51 -6.52 4.58 -0.84
N TRP A 52 -6.46 3.36 -0.32
CA TRP A 52 -5.79 3.03 0.92
C TRP A 52 -4.41 2.47 0.58
N ILE A 53 -3.37 2.98 1.22
CA ILE A 53 -2.02 2.46 1.02
C ILE A 53 -1.63 1.77 2.31
N ASP A 54 -1.47 0.45 2.25
CA ASP A 54 -1.04 -0.34 3.39
C ASP A 54 0.47 -0.13 3.53
N GLU A 55 0.85 0.83 4.40
CA GLU A 55 2.24 0.99 4.78
C GLU A 55 2.60 -0.09 5.78
N VAL A 56 3.56 -0.93 5.39
CA VAL A 56 4.32 -1.69 6.35
C VAL A 56 5.12 -0.65 7.14
N ASP A 57 4.64 -0.27 8.32
CA ASP A 57 5.42 0.48 9.30
C ASP A 57 6.62 -0.39 9.71
N GLU A 58 7.68 -0.44 8.90
CA GLU A 58 9.00 -0.71 9.44
C GLU A 58 9.41 0.55 10.20
N ALA A 59 8.94 0.65 11.44
CA ALA A 59 9.54 1.56 12.40
C ALA A 59 11.07 1.38 12.30
N PRO A 60 11.86 2.45 12.09
CA PRO A 60 13.30 2.31 12.12
C PRO A 60 13.63 1.72 13.49
N ARG A 61 14.16 0.49 13.50
CA ARG A 61 14.71 -0.16 14.69
C ARG A 61 15.95 0.62 15.09
N VAL A 62 15.79 1.83 15.61
CA VAL A 62 16.83 2.53 16.34
C VAL A 62 16.98 1.74 17.63
N PRO A 63 18.10 1.03 17.86
CA PRO A 63 18.33 0.47 19.16
C PRO A 63 18.48 1.69 20.09
N ALA A 64 17.71 1.73 21.17
CA ALA A 64 17.86 2.75 22.18
C ALA A 64 19.22 2.58 22.87
N HIS A 65 20.31 3.03 22.24
CA HIS A 65 21.57 3.24 22.94
C HIS A 65 21.38 4.53 23.74
N MET A 66 21.03 4.35 25.01
CA MET A 66 21.09 5.40 26.01
C MET A 66 22.57 5.81 26.16
N GLN A 67 23.00 6.84 25.42
CA GLN A 67 24.25 7.51 25.69
C GLN A 67 24.07 8.35 26.96
N ILE A 68 24.48 7.78 28.10
CA ILE A 68 24.70 8.53 29.33
C ILE A 68 26.02 9.28 29.15
N PHE A 69 25.95 10.61 29.04
CA PHE A 69 27.13 11.45 29.16
C PHE A 69 27.50 11.56 30.64
N HIS A 70 28.75 11.22 30.97
CA HIS A 70 29.40 11.51 32.25
C HIS A 70 30.17 12.82 32.15
#